data_AF-A0A4U2YLQ8-F1
#
_entry.id   AF-A0A4U2YLQ8-F1
#
_cell.length_a   1.000
_cell.length_b   1.000
_cell.length_c   1.000
_cell.angle_alpha   90.00
_cell.angle_beta   90.00
_cell.angle_gamma   90.00
#
_symmetry.space_group_name_H-M   'P 1'
#
loop_
_entity.id
_entity.type
_entity.pdbx_description
1 polymer ?
#
loop_
_entity_poly.entity_id
_entity_poly.type
_entity_poly.pdbx_seq_one_letter_code
_entity_poly.pdbx_strand_id
1 'polypeptide(L)'
;MLRAAIANGTAQRYCVFEAFARHLPRGRRYGVVAGLDRILEAVEAFTFSPDQVLSLLEREVIDIPTAKWLSGFRFTVAVLIRNTQPSEDLPGVAEELARRRLREEYRALARRDPSLARNLRVGRPDLPRNLDDGGLLDLNALPAEQLTTFAGLSPEEATSVADARHHLGRFTSLNELALYADLSEPTTAMLSEHAVFI
;
A
#
# COMPACT_ATOMS: atom_id res chain seq x y z
N MET A 1 18.59 -30.15 4.12
CA MET A 1 19.12 -29.08 3.24
C MET A 1 20.54 -28.68 3.63
N LEU A 2 20.78 -28.16 4.85
CA LEU A 2 22.11 -27.70 5.29
C LEU A 2 23.22 -28.76 5.16
N ARG A 3 23.00 -29.99 5.65
CA ARG A 3 23.98 -31.10 5.53
C ARG A 3 24.43 -31.33 4.09
N ALA A 4 23.48 -31.33 3.15
CA ALA A 4 23.79 -31.47 1.73
C ALA A 4 24.58 -30.28 1.18
N ALA A 5 24.25 -29.05 1.62
CA ALA A 5 24.96 -27.83 1.25
C ALA A 5 26.40 -27.78 1.81
N ILE A 6 26.65 -28.39 2.96
CA ILE A 6 28.00 -28.55 3.51
C ILE A 6 28.77 -29.61 2.73
N ALA A 7 28.16 -30.79 2.53
CA ALA A 7 28.78 -31.91 1.83
C ALA A 7 29.19 -31.57 0.38
N ASN A 8 28.42 -30.71 -0.30
CA ASN A 8 28.72 -30.28 -1.68
C ASN A 8 29.49 -28.94 -1.75
N GLY A 9 29.91 -28.36 -0.62
CA GLY A 9 30.68 -27.12 -0.56
C GLY A 9 29.91 -25.84 -0.94
N THR A 10 28.57 -25.88 -0.99
CA THR A 10 27.73 -24.71 -1.38
C THR A 10 27.18 -23.91 -0.20
N ALA A 11 27.47 -24.31 1.04
CA ALA A 11 26.98 -23.67 2.27
C ALA A 11 27.37 -22.18 2.41
N GLN A 12 28.38 -21.71 1.68
CA GLN A 12 28.87 -20.33 1.71
C GLN A 12 28.42 -19.51 0.48
N ARG A 13 27.51 -20.03 -0.35
CA ARG A 13 26.98 -19.25 -1.48
C ARG A 13 26.12 -18.10 -0.97
N TYR A 14 26.38 -16.89 -1.49
CA TYR A 14 25.50 -15.75 -1.28
C TYR A 14 24.14 -16.03 -1.92
N CYS A 15 23.07 -15.84 -1.15
CA CYS A 15 21.69 -16.03 -1.58
C CYS A 15 20.86 -14.83 -1.18
N VAL A 16 19.86 -14.49 -2.00
CA VAL A 16 18.86 -13.46 -1.72
C VAL A 16 17.53 -14.16 -1.48
N PHE A 17 16.84 -13.78 -0.41
CA PHE A 17 15.49 -14.24 -0.08
C PHE A 17 14.58 -13.04 0.06
N GLU A 18 13.37 -13.14 -0.50
CA GLU A 18 12.36 -12.09 -0.43
C GLU A 18 11.14 -12.58 0.36
N ALA A 19 10.69 -11.76 1.31
CA ALA A 19 9.47 -11.99 2.07
C ALA A 19 8.47 -10.87 1.78
N PHE A 20 7.29 -11.23 1.28
CA PHE A 20 6.24 -10.27 0.93
C PHE A 20 4.85 -10.86 1.21
N ALA A 21 3.89 -9.99 1.51
CA ALA A 21 2.49 -10.37 1.64
C ALA A 21 1.85 -10.44 0.24
N ARG A 22 1.14 -11.54 -0.05
CA ARG A 22 0.39 -11.67 -1.31
C ARG A 22 -1.00 -11.05 -1.28
N HIS A 23 -1.53 -10.83 -0.08
CA HIS A 23 -2.86 -10.25 0.12
C HIS A 23 -2.84 -9.36 1.36
N LEU A 24 -3.60 -8.27 1.30
CA LEU A 24 -3.89 -7.45 2.47
C LEU A 24 -5.16 -7.93 3.16
N PRO A 25 -5.31 -7.69 4.47
CA PRO A 25 -6.59 -7.88 5.13
C PRO A 25 -7.71 -7.13 4.40
N ARG A 26 -8.91 -7.73 4.32
CA ARG A 26 -10.07 -7.12 3.65
C ARG A 26 -10.30 -5.68 4.12
N GLY A 27 -10.55 -4.80 3.16
CA GLY A 27 -10.78 -3.37 3.41
C GLY A 27 -9.50 -2.52 3.61
N ARG A 28 -8.29 -3.09 3.51
CA ARG A 28 -7.04 -2.33 3.62
C ARG A 28 -6.34 -2.22 2.27
N ARG A 29 -5.97 -0.98 1.91
CA ARG A 29 -5.21 -0.66 0.67
C ARG A 29 -3.69 -0.60 0.88
N TYR A 30 -3.23 -0.65 2.13
CA TYR A 30 -1.82 -0.69 2.48
C TYR A 30 -1.59 -1.60 3.69
N GLY A 31 -0.35 -2.09 3.83
CA GLY A 31 0.13 -2.78 5.02
C GLY A 31 1.13 -1.91 5.77
N VAL A 32 1.22 -2.09 7.08
CA VAL A 32 2.28 -1.51 7.90
C VAL A 32 3.21 -2.65 8.29
N VAL A 33 4.49 -2.52 7.95
CA VAL A 33 5.52 -3.47 8.38
C VAL A 33 5.86 -3.16 9.84
N ALA A 34 5.85 -4.18 10.69
CA ALA A 34 6.18 -4.06 12.11
C ALA A 34 7.06 -5.24 12.55
N GLY A 35 7.83 -5.05 13.62
CA GLY A 35 8.67 -6.11 14.20
C GLY A 35 10.06 -6.25 13.57
N LEU A 36 10.53 -5.24 12.83
CA LEU A 36 11.88 -5.22 12.28
C LEU A 36 12.93 -5.35 13.39
N ASP A 37 12.81 -4.54 14.45
CA ASP A 37 13.76 -4.52 15.57
C ASP A 37 13.89 -5.91 16.20
N ARG A 38 12.76 -6.59 16.41
CA ARG A 38 12.75 -7.96 16.95
C ARG A 38 13.49 -8.96 16.07
N ILE A 39 13.41 -8.82 14.74
CA ILE A 39 14.15 -9.71 13.83
C ILE A 39 15.63 -9.37 13.87
N LEU A 40 16.00 -8.09 13.89
CA LEU A 40 17.40 -7.65 13.97
C LEU A 40 18.05 -8.15 15.26
N GLU A 41 17.40 -7.95 16.41
CA GLU A 41 17.85 -8.47 17.70
C GLU A 41 17.99 -10.00 17.68
N ALA A 42 17.00 -10.70 17.12
CA ALA A 42 17.03 -12.16 17.04
C ALA A 42 18.18 -12.66 16.16
N VAL A 43 18.44 -12.02 15.02
CA VAL A 43 19.53 -12.36 14.10
C VAL A 43 20.90 -12.10 14.75
N GLU A 44 21.05 -10.97 15.44
CA GLU A 44 22.28 -10.60 16.13
C GLU A 44 22.59 -11.58 17.28
N ALA A 45 21.58 -11.95 18.06
CA ALA A 45 21.74 -12.86 19.19
C ALA A 45 21.81 -14.35 18.79
N PHE A 46 21.50 -14.70 17.54
CA PHE A 46 21.36 -16.09 17.14
C PHE A 46 22.70 -16.83 17.13
N THR A 47 22.80 -17.83 18.00
CA THR A 47 23.90 -18.79 18.05
C THR A 47 23.36 -20.16 18.43
N PHE A 48 24.05 -21.23 18.03
CA PHE A 48 23.74 -22.56 18.53
C PHE A 48 24.48 -22.79 19.84
N SER A 49 23.76 -23.18 20.89
CA SER A 49 24.41 -23.57 22.15
C SER A 49 25.12 -24.92 22.01
N PRO A 50 26.20 -25.17 22.78
CA PRO A 50 26.90 -26.45 22.75
C PRO A 50 25.99 -27.66 23.00
N ASP A 51 25.07 -27.53 23.98
CA ASP A 51 24.14 -28.62 24.35
C ASP A 51 23.15 -28.93 23.22
N GLN A 52 22.67 -27.90 22.49
CA GLN A 52 21.83 -28.10 21.31
C GLN A 52 22.57 -28.84 20.20
N VAL A 53 23.83 -28.45 19.92
CA VAL A 53 24.63 -29.11 18.88
C VAL A 53 24.92 -30.57 19.25
N LEU A 54 25.29 -30.83 20.51
CA LEU A 54 25.54 -32.18 21.00
C LEU A 54 24.27 -33.03 20.92
N SER A 55 23.13 -32.52 21.38
CA SER A 55 21.87 -33.26 21.32
C SER A 55 21.45 -33.59 19.87
N LEU A 56 21.70 -32.70 18.91
CA LEU A 56 21.41 -32.97 17.49
C LEU A 56 22.34 -34.05 16.90
N LEU A 57 23.59 -34.08 17.36
CA LEU A 57 24.58 -35.07 16.94
C LEU A 57 24.28 -36.45 17.52
N GLU A 58 23.97 -36.55 18.83
CA GLU A 58 23.62 -37.80 19.51
C GLU A 58 22.36 -38.45 18.93
N ARG A 59 21.40 -37.63 18.47
CA ARG A 59 20.18 -38.09 17.80
C ARG A 59 20.38 -38.38 16.31
N GLU A 60 21.61 -38.29 15.80
CA GLU A 60 21.98 -38.53 14.41
C GLU A 60 21.26 -37.62 13.38
N VAL A 61 20.70 -36.50 13.84
CA VAL A 61 20.04 -35.51 12.97
C VAL A 61 21.08 -34.81 12.09
N ILE A 62 22.27 -34.57 12.64
CA ILE A 62 23.42 -33.96 11.97
C ILE A 62 24.66 -34.86 12.05
N ASP A 63 25.62 -34.63 11.15
CA ASP A 63 26.94 -35.28 11.17
C ASP A 63 28.01 -34.37 11.79
N ILE A 64 29.20 -34.93 12.05
CA ILE A 64 30.33 -34.21 12.65
C ILE A 64 30.71 -32.93 11.86
N PRO A 65 30.81 -32.95 10.52
CA PRO A 65 31.08 -31.73 9.76
C PRO A 65 30.02 -30.64 9.97
N THR A 66 28.75 -31.03 9.99
CA THR A 66 27.65 -30.09 10.24
C THR A 66 27.68 -29.55 11.66
N ALA A 67 27.97 -30.39 12.67
CA ALA A 67 28.11 -29.95 14.05
C ALA A 67 29.23 -28.90 14.20
N LYS A 68 30.39 -29.15 13.60
CA LYS A 68 31.51 -28.19 13.58
C LYS A 68 31.11 -26.85 12.95
N TRP A 69 30.33 -26.89 11.86
CA TRP A 69 29.84 -25.68 11.20
C TRP A 69 28.86 -24.90 12.09
N LEU A 70 27.90 -25.58 12.74
CA LEU A 70 26.90 -24.94 13.60
C LEU A 70 27.54 -24.27 14.83
N SER A 71 28.55 -24.89 15.44
CA SER A 71 29.24 -24.31 16.61
C SER A 71 29.93 -22.97 16.33
N GLY A 72 30.37 -22.75 15.09
CA GLY A 72 30.98 -21.49 14.65
C GLY A 72 30.02 -20.54 13.93
N PHE A 73 28.75 -20.93 13.76
CA PHE A 73 27.82 -20.17 12.93
C PHE A 73 27.51 -18.80 13.52
N ARG A 74 27.60 -17.77 12.68
CA ARG A 74 27.12 -16.42 12.94
C ARG A 74 26.45 -15.90 11.68
N PHE A 75 25.39 -15.11 11.83
CA PHE A 75 24.78 -14.44 10.70
C PHE A 75 25.68 -13.31 10.21
N THR A 76 25.92 -13.28 8.91
CA THR A 76 26.46 -12.12 8.19
C THR A 76 25.43 -11.77 7.12
N VAL A 77 24.52 -10.85 7.44
CA VAL A 77 23.38 -10.52 6.58
C VAL A 77 23.22 -9.01 6.43
N ALA A 78 22.69 -8.59 5.28
CA ALA A 78 22.15 -7.25 5.10
C ALA A 78 20.62 -7.37 5.02
N VAL A 79 19.90 -6.64 5.88
CA VAL A 79 18.44 -6.57 5.85
C VAL A 79 18.04 -5.29 5.12
N LEU A 80 17.33 -5.43 4.00
CA LEU A 80 16.85 -4.32 3.20
C LEU A 80 15.32 -4.28 3.25
N ILE A 81 14.77 -3.11 3.62
CA ILE A 81 13.34 -2.85 3.49
C ILE A 81 13.16 -2.08 2.18
N ARG A 82 12.51 -2.72 1.21
CA ARG A 82 12.08 -2.06 -0.02
C ARG A 82 10.60 -1.70 0.10
N ASN A 83 10.31 -0.41 0.18
CA ASN A 83 9.02 0.09 -0.25
C ASN A 83 9.10 0.20 -1.79
N THR A 84 8.58 -0.80 -2.49
CA THR A 84 8.57 -0.81 -3.96
C THR A 84 7.57 0.20 -4.47
N GLN A 85 7.98 1.47 -4.50
CA GLN A 85 7.35 2.47 -5.35
C GLN A 85 7.56 2.07 -6.82
N PRO A 86 6.63 2.41 -7.72
CA PRO A 86 6.87 2.29 -9.16
C PRO A 86 8.18 2.98 -9.55
N SER A 87 8.96 2.38 -10.45
CA SER A 87 10.21 2.99 -10.92
C SER A 87 9.90 4.28 -11.69
N GLU A 88 10.44 5.41 -11.23
CA GLU A 88 10.30 6.71 -11.91
C GLU A 88 10.95 6.73 -13.30
N ASP A 89 11.86 5.79 -13.58
CA ASP A 89 12.57 5.66 -14.86
C ASP A 89 11.66 5.17 -16.01
N LEU A 90 10.48 4.65 -15.70
CA LEU A 90 9.52 4.23 -16.72
C LEU A 90 8.87 5.48 -17.36
N PRO A 91 8.76 5.53 -18.71
CA PRO A 91 8.11 6.66 -19.38
C PRO A 91 6.71 6.94 -18.82
N GLY A 92 6.46 8.20 -18.44
CA GLY A 92 5.19 8.67 -17.87
C GLY A 92 4.97 8.38 -16.38
N VAL A 93 5.77 7.52 -15.75
CA VAL A 93 5.56 7.15 -14.33
C VAL A 93 5.91 8.30 -13.38
N ALA A 94 6.99 9.04 -13.65
CA ALA A 94 7.35 10.19 -12.83
C ALA A 94 6.24 11.26 -12.80
N GLU A 95 5.62 11.53 -13.95
CA GLU A 95 4.51 12.50 -14.06
C GLU A 95 3.26 12.01 -13.31
N GLU A 96 2.87 10.74 -13.47
CA GLU A 96 1.70 10.21 -12.77
C GLU A 96 1.92 10.12 -11.25
N LEU A 97 3.14 9.78 -10.81
CA LEU A 97 3.51 9.84 -9.39
C LEU A 97 3.45 11.26 -8.85
N ALA A 98 3.89 12.27 -9.61
CA ALA A 98 3.76 13.67 -9.24
C ALA A 98 2.28 14.10 -9.15
N ARG A 99 1.44 13.73 -10.12
CA ARG A 99 -0.01 13.95 -10.08
C ARG A 99 -0.65 13.29 -8.86
N ARG A 100 -0.25 12.06 -8.53
CA ARG A 100 -0.71 11.35 -7.33
C ARG A 100 -0.33 12.06 -6.04
N ARG A 101 0.91 12.55 -5.93
CA ARG A 101 1.37 13.36 -4.78
C ARG A 101 0.55 14.63 -4.65
N LEU A 102 0.35 15.39 -5.73
CA LEU A 102 -0.50 16.59 -5.74
C LEU A 102 -1.92 16.29 -5.25
N ARG A 103 -2.51 15.19 -5.75
CA ARG A 103 -3.85 14.72 -5.35
C ARG A 103 -3.95 14.47 -3.85
N GLU A 104 -2.94 13.87 -3.25
CA GLU A 104 -2.88 13.62 -1.81
C GLU A 104 -2.75 14.93 -1.01
N GLU A 105 -1.92 15.86 -1.47
CA GLU A 105 -1.73 17.17 -0.84
C GLU A 105 -3.01 18.02 -0.88
N TYR A 106 -3.68 18.11 -2.03
CA TYR A 106 -4.95 18.85 -2.15
C TYR A 106 -6.09 18.18 -1.41
N ARG A 107 -6.11 16.84 -1.34
CA ARG A 107 -7.07 16.12 -0.48
C ARG A 107 -6.83 16.41 1.00
N ALA A 108 -5.57 16.50 1.42
CA ALA A 108 -5.23 16.88 2.80
C ALA A 108 -5.61 18.35 3.07
N LEU A 109 -5.38 19.25 2.11
CA LEU A 109 -5.81 20.65 2.17
C LEU A 109 -7.33 20.75 2.34
N ALA A 110 -8.09 20.02 1.52
CA ALA A 110 -9.56 19.97 1.57
C ALA A 110 -10.10 19.55 2.94
N ARG A 111 -9.42 18.60 3.62
CA ARG A 111 -9.81 18.19 4.98
C ARG A 111 -9.42 19.21 6.04
N ARG A 112 -8.26 19.86 5.89
CA ARG A 112 -7.72 20.79 6.88
C ARG A 112 -8.35 22.17 6.81
N ASP A 113 -8.61 22.66 5.60
CA ASP A 113 -9.23 23.96 5.31
C ASP A 113 -10.20 23.86 4.12
N PRO A 114 -11.44 23.41 4.37
CA PRO A 114 -12.46 23.30 3.33
C PRO A 114 -12.79 24.63 2.66
N SER A 115 -12.71 25.75 3.39
CA SER A 115 -13.02 27.08 2.86
C SER A 115 -12.02 27.50 1.80
N LEU A 116 -10.72 27.34 2.08
CA LEU A 116 -9.66 27.59 1.11
C LEU A 116 -9.78 26.64 -0.10
N ALA A 117 -10.06 25.36 0.13
CA ALA A 117 -10.24 24.40 -0.96
C ALA A 117 -11.40 24.76 -1.90
N ARG A 118 -12.53 25.27 -1.37
CA ARG A 118 -13.64 25.79 -2.19
C ARG A 118 -13.22 27.01 -3.01
N ASN A 119 -12.49 27.95 -2.41
CA ASN A 119 -12.00 29.13 -3.11
C ASN A 119 -11.05 28.77 -4.26
N LEU A 120 -10.22 27.75 -4.06
CA LEU A 120 -9.32 27.20 -5.07
C LEU A 120 -10.01 26.26 -6.07
N ARG A 121 -11.29 25.94 -5.86
CA ARG A 121 -12.09 25.03 -6.72
C ARG A 121 -11.50 23.63 -6.82
N VAL A 122 -10.94 23.14 -5.72
CA VAL A 122 -10.45 21.76 -5.61
C VAL A 122 -11.60 20.79 -5.87
N GLY A 123 -11.36 19.76 -6.69
CA GLY A 123 -12.36 18.77 -7.06
C GLY A 123 -13.36 19.23 -8.12
N ARG A 124 -13.17 20.41 -8.73
CA ARG A 124 -14.13 21.02 -9.67
C ARG A 124 -13.51 21.24 -11.06
N PRO A 125 -13.23 20.16 -11.82
CA PRO A 125 -12.77 20.26 -13.20
C PRO A 125 -13.80 20.91 -14.14
N ASP A 126 -15.07 20.96 -13.75
CA ASP A 126 -16.16 21.60 -14.49
C ASP A 126 -16.09 23.14 -14.49
N LEU A 127 -15.31 23.73 -13.59
CA LEU A 127 -15.16 25.19 -13.48
C LEU A 127 -13.83 25.66 -14.08
N PRO A 128 -13.79 26.84 -14.72
CA PRO A 128 -12.53 27.41 -15.20
C PRO A 128 -11.53 27.58 -14.05
N ARG A 129 -10.35 26.97 -14.13
CA ARG A 129 -9.29 27.06 -13.12
C ARG A 129 -7.92 26.92 -13.76
N ASN A 130 -6.91 27.56 -13.16
CA ASN A 130 -5.50 27.38 -13.50
C ASN A 130 -4.76 26.62 -12.38
N LEU A 131 -5.42 25.57 -11.89
CA LEU A 131 -4.96 24.74 -10.79
C LEU A 131 -5.03 23.30 -11.25
N ASP A 132 -3.95 22.55 -11.08
CA ASP A 132 -4.00 21.08 -11.13
C ASP A 132 -3.99 20.55 -9.70
N ASP A 133 -5.07 19.88 -9.34
CA ASP A 133 -5.25 19.25 -8.03
C ASP A 133 -5.02 17.74 -8.09
N GLY A 134 -4.36 17.27 -9.15
CA GLY A 134 -4.13 15.87 -9.39
C GLY A 134 -5.41 15.12 -9.74
N GLY A 135 -6.41 15.78 -10.37
CA GLY A 135 -7.63 15.11 -10.84
C GLY A 135 -8.59 14.71 -9.73
N LEU A 136 -8.71 15.53 -8.68
CA LEU A 136 -9.72 15.31 -7.65
C LEU A 136 -11.14 15.59 -8.19
N LEU A 137 -12.13 14.98 -7.55
CA LEU A 137 -13.55 15.12 -7.86
C LEU A 137 -14.34 15.36 -6.57
N ASP A 138 -14.95 16.55 -6.44
CA ASP A 138 -15.80 16.91 -5.31
C ASP A 138 -17.20 16.32 -5.49
N LEU A 139 -17.43 15.17 -4.87
CA LEU A 139 -18.68 14.44 -5.01
C LEU A 139 -19.86 15.09 -4.28
N ASN A 140 -19.65 16.17 -3.51
CA ASN A 140 -20.75 16.97 -2.97
C ASN A 140 -21.18 18.11 -3.91
N ALA A 141 -20.29 18.58 -4.78
CA ALA A 141 -20.51 19.81 -5.55
C ALA A 141 -20.51 19.63 -7.07
N LEU A 142 -19.94 18.55 -7.59
CA LEU A 142 -19.90 18.28 -9.03
C LEU A 142 -21.31 17.91 -9.55
N PRO A 143 -21.85 18.59 -10.58
CA PRO A 143 -23.17 18.28 -11.12
C PRO A 143 -23.27 16.84 -11.68
N ALA A 144 -24.49 16.28 -11.71
CA ALA A 144 -24.71 14.91 -12.20
C ALA A 144 -24.18 14.69 -13.63
N GLU A 145 -24.44 15.64 -14.52
CA GLU A 145 -23.94 15.63 -15.91
C GLU A 145 -22.40 15.65 -16.01
N GLN A 146 -21.74 16.20 -15.00
CA GLN A 146 -20.29 16.27 -14.95
C GLN A 146 -19.69 15.01 -14.29
N LEU A 147 -20.45 14.29 -13.46
CA LEU A 147 -20.03 13.01 -12.90
C LEU A 147 -19.90 11.94 -13.97
N THR A 148 -20.79 11.92 -14.96
CA THR A 148 -20.65 11.01 -16.10
C THR A 148 -19.38 11.33 -16.89
N THR A 149 -19.13 12.62 -17.15
CA THR A 149 -18.00 13.10 -17.94
C THR A 149 -16.64 12.88 -17.26
N PHE A 150 -16.50 13.28 -16.00
CA PHE A 150 -15.20 13.28 -15.31
C PHE A 150 -14.98 12.08 -14.40
N ALA A 151 -16.05 11.48 -13.90
CA ALA A 151 -15.98 10.39 -12.95
C ALA A 151 -16.32 9.03 -13.58
N GLY A 152 -16.71 8.99 -14.87
CA GLY A 152 -17.02 7.74 -15.58
C GLY A 152 -18.26 7.03 -15.07
N LEU A 153 -19.14 7.72 -14.34
CA LEU A 153 -20.39 7.16 -13.85
C LEU A 153 -21.38 6.95 -15.00
N SER A 154 -22.19 5.90 -14.90
CA SER A 154 -23.37 5.79 -15.75
C SER A 154 -24.36 6.94 -15.46
N PRO A 155 -25.25 7.30 -16.42
CA PRO A 155 -26.28 8.30 -16.18
C PRO A 155 -27.19 7.94 -14.98
N GLU A 156 -27.45 6.65 -14.78
CA GLU A 156 -28.23 6.15 -13.65
C GLU A 156 -27.50 6.39 -12.32
N GLU A 157 -26.24 5.97 -12.20
CA GLU A 157 -25.44 6.22 -10.99
C GLU A 157 -25.28 7.71 -10.70
N ALA A 158 -25.05 8.54 -11.73
CA ALA A 158 -24.94 9.99 -11.55
C ALA A 158 -26.25 10.62 -11.04
N THR A 159 -27.39 10.10 -11.49
CA THR A 159 -28.72 10.52 -10.99
C THR A 159 -28.91 10.07 -9.54
N SER A 160 -28.59 8.81 -9.22
CA SER A 160 -28.65 8.29 -7.85
C SER A 160 -27.79 9.09 -6.88
N VAL A 161 -26.59 9.52 -7.30
CA VAL A 161 -25.73 10.41 -6.49
C VAL A 161 -26.42 11.75 -6.24
N ALA A 162 -27.04 12.35 -7.26
CA ALA A 162 -27.73 13.63 -7.12
C ALA A 162 -28.98 13.54 -6.22
N ASP A 163 -29.77 12.46 -6.35
CA ASP A 163 -30.93 12.19 -5.50
C ASP A 163 -30.50 11.98 -4.05
N ALA A 164 -29.44 11.20 -3.82
CA ALA A 164 -28.86 11.00 -2.50
C ALA A 164 -28.40 12.32 -1.86
N ARG A 165 -27.82 13.26 -2.63
CA ARG A 165 -27.48 14.61 -2.13
C ARG A 165 -28.73 15.40 -1.75
N HIS A 166 -29.79 15.30 -2.54
CA HIS A 166 -31.03 16.01 -2.24
C HIS A 166 -31.64 15.55 -0.91
N HIS A 167 -31.56 14.25 -0.62
CA HIS A 167 -32.10 13.68 0.61
C HIS A 167 -31.23 13.91 1.86
N LEU A 168 -29.90 13.83 1.73
CA LEU A 168 -28.97 13.85 2.87
C LEU A 168 -28.22 15.17 3.03
N GLY A 169 -28.28 16.03 2.02
CA GLY A 169 -27.50 17.27 1.93
C GLY A 169 -26.08 16.99 1.45
N ARG A 170 -25.20 16.57 2.36
CA ARG A 170 -23.76 16.37 2.06
C ARG A 170 -23.29 15.02 2.57
N PHE A 171 -22.39 14.40 1.82
CA PHE A 171 -21.67 13.22 2.27
C PHE A 171 -20.36 13.61 2.96
N THR A 172 -19.95 12.76 3.88
CA THR A 172 -18.68 12.85 4.61
C THR A 172 -17.64 11.85 4.12
N SER A 173 -18.10 10.79 3.43
CA SER A 173 -17.24 9.71 2.96
C SER A 173 -17.80 9.01 1.72
N LEU A 174 -16.91 8.29 1.03
CA LEU A 174 -17.29 7.49 -0.13
C LEU A 174 -18.16 6.28 0.24
N ASN A 175 -17.95 5.68 1.42
CA ASN A 175 -18.76 4.56 1.87
C ASN A 175 -20.21 4.98 2.13
N GLU A 176 -20.39 6.18 2.71
CA GLU A 176 -21.71 6.78 2.89
C GLU A 176 -22.39 7.01 1.54
N LEU A 177 -21.69 7.65 0.59
CA LEU A 177 -22.22 7.85 -0.75
C LEU A 177 -22.60 6.53 -1.43
N ALA A 178 -21.70 5.55 -1.42
CA ALA A 178 -21.92 4.26 -2.09
C ALA A 178 -23.14 3.53 -1.52
N LEU A 179 -23.37 3.62 -0.22
CA LEU A 179 -24.53 3.03 0.43
C LEU A 179 -25.85 3.70 0.00
N TYR A 180 -25.88 5.03 -0.07
CA TYR A 180 -27.12 5.78 -0.35
C TYR A 180 -27.44 5.93 -1.83
N ALA A 181 -26.42 5.99 -2.68
CA ALA A 181 -26.58 6.07 -4.13
C ALA A 181 -26.54 4.68 -4.81
N ASP A 182 -26.53 3.60 -4.02
CA ASP A 182 -26.45 2.20 -4.46
C ASP A 182 -25.37 1.97 -5.53
N LEU A 183 -24.17 2.51 -5.26
CA LEU A 183 -23.07 2.44 -6.23
C LEU A 183 -22.45 1.05 -6.26
N SER A 184 -22.14 0.60 -7.47
CA SER A 184 -21.45 -0.67 -7.65
C SER A 184 -20.06 -0.69 -6.99
N GLU A 185 -19.58 -1.87 -6.59
CA GLU A 185 -18.23 -2.02 -6.02
C GLU A 185 -17.13 -1.56 -7.00
N PRO A 186 -17.20 -1.83 -8.32
CA PRO A 186 -16.26 -1.27 -9.30
C PRO A 186 -16.27 0.27 -9.35
N THR A 187 -17.45 0.89 -9.39
CA THR A 187 -17.58 2.36 -9.40
C THR A 187 -17.01 2.97 -8.13
N THR A 188 -17.32 2.36 -6.98
CA THR A 188 -16.78 2.78 -5.69
C THR A 188 -15.25 2.66 -5.66
N ALA A 189 -14.68 1.58 -6.17
CA ALA A 189 -13.24 1.39 -6.23
C ALA A 189 -12.57 2.46 -7.11
N MET A 190 -13.14 2.76 -8.28
CA MET A 190 -12.68 3.81 -9.19
C MET A 190 -12.71 5.20 -8.53
N LEU A 191 -13.85 5.57 -7.93
CA LEU A 191 -14.00 6.86 -7.24
C LEU A 191 -13.06 7.02 -6.06
N SER A 192 -12.67 5.91 -5.41
CA SER A 192 -11.89 5.94 -4.17
C SER A 192 -10.52 6.62 -4.28
N GLU A 193 -9.96 6.69 -5.48
CA GLU A 193 -8.68 7.37 -5.72
C GLU A 193 -8.85 8.88 -5.93
N HIS A 194 -9.99 9.35 -6.43
CA HIS A 194 -10.18 10.74 -6.90
C HIS A 194 -11.20 11.52 -6.05
N ALA A 195 -12.04 10.85 -5.26
CA ALA A 195 -13.07 11.50 -4.46
C ALA A 195 -12.51 12.43 -3.38
N VAL A 196 -13.17 13.59 -3.25
CA VAL A 196 -13.16 14.49 -2.09
C VAL A 196 -14.59 14.91 -1.75
N PHE A 197 -14.79 15.30 -0.49
CA PHE A 197 -16.08 15.69 0.06
C PHE A 197 -15.88 17.04 0.75
N ILE A 198 -15.89 18.10 -0.07
CA ILE A 198 -15.72 19.47 0.41
C ILE A 198 -17.09 20.03 0.76
#